data_AF-A0A178DXJ9-F1
#
_entry.id   AF-A0A178DXJ9-F1
#
_cell.length_a   1.000
_cell.length_b   1.000
_cell.length_c   1.000
_cell.angle_alpha   90.00
_cell.angle_beta   90.00
_cell.angle_gamma   90.00
#
_symmetry.space_group_name_H-M   'P 1'
#
loop_
_entity.id
_entity.type
_entity.pdbx_description
1 polymer ?
#
loop_
_entity_poly.entity_id
_entity_poly.type
_entity_poly.pdbx_seq_one_letter_code
_entity_poly.pdbx_strand_id
1 'polypeptide(L)'
;MPWYSPNTPRTSHFELEVNWQVSDDWVTLSDEDRNLTGIIKYQLARNTAFIRLYDYTLTIESEFENYDYQFTDGEPDTYGLNAKFLGNHAVQYKSESPSIRKVSGAISPPTQHYG
;
A
#
# COMPACT_ATOMS: atom_id res chain seq x y z
N MET A 1 27.30 -17.21 -1.30
CA MET A 1 26.20 -17.19 -0.30
C MET A 1 25.17 -16.21 -0.82
N PRO A 2 23.89 -16.59 -1.05
CA PRO A 2 22.92 -15.62 -1.52
C PRO A 2 22.63 -14.64 -0.39
N TRP A 3 22.70 -13.35 -0.71
CA TRP A 3 22.38 -12.25 0.19
C TRP A 3 20.87 -12.25 0.44
N TYR A 4 20.44 -12.95 1.49
CA TYR A 4 19.09 -12.75 2.01
C TYR A 4 19.09 -11.40 2.74
N SER A 5 18.44 -10.40 2.14
CA SER A 5 18.07 -9.19 2.88
C SER A 5 16.95 -9.61 3.85
N PRO A 6 17.05 -9.31 5.15
CA PRO A 6 16.04 -9.72 6.14
C PRO A 6 14.65 -9.11 5.86
N ASN A 7 14.55 -8.15 4.93
CA ASN A 7 13.34 -7.43 4.56
C ASN A 7 12.77 -7.87 3.20
N THR A 8 13.09 -9.08 2.72
CA THR A 8 12.51 -9.62 1.49
C THR A 8 11.16 -10.28 1.78
N PRO A 9 10.10 -9.99 1.00
CA PRO A 9 8.78 -10.60 1.16
C PRO A 9 8.86 -12.13 1.19
N ARG A 10 8.15 -12.77 2.14
CA ARG A 10 8.12 -14.24 2.27
C ARG A 10 7.36 -14.91 1.12
N THR A 11 6.45 -14.18 0.47
CA THR A 11 5.72 -14.60 -0.73
C THR A 11 5.93 -13.59 -1.85
N SER A 12 6.05 -14.06 -3.10
CA SER A 12 6.20 -13.18 -4.27
C SER A 12 4.94 -12.38 -4.56
N HIS A 13 3.79 -12.80 -4.02
CA HIS A 13 2.50 -12.17 -4.13
C HIS A 13 1.63 -12.43 -2.88
N PHE A 14 0.69 -11.54 -2.58
CA PHE A 14 -0.38 -11.77 -1.61
C PHE A 14 -1.69 -11.09 -2.03
N GLU A 15 -2.80 -11.54 -1.45
CA GLU A 15 -4.07 -10.83 -1.41
C GLU A 15 -4.63 -10.89 0.02
N LEU A 16 -5.20 -9.78 0.49
CA LEU A 16 -5.78 -9.63 1.81
C LEU A 16 -7.09 -8.83 1.71
N GLU A 17 -8.20 -9.42 2.16
CA GLU A 17 -9.45 -8.69 2.35
C GLU A 17 -9.37 -7.83 3.61
N VAL A 18 -9.80 -6.57 3.50
CA VAL A 18 -9.71 -5.59 4.58
C VAL A 18 -10.97 -4.73 4.67
N ASN A 19 -11.03 -3.90 5.71
CA ASN A 19 -12.07 -2.89 5.86
C ASN A 19 -11.46 -1.57 6.39
N TRP A 20 -10.52 -1.00 5.63
CA TRP A 20 -9.84 0.22 6.07
C TRP A 20 -10.74 1.43 5.89
N GLN A 21 -11.18 1.97 7.02
CA GLN A 21 -12.07 3.12 7.08
C GLN A 21 -11.29 4.43 6.94
N VAL A 22 -11.97 5.45 6.42
CA VAL A 22 -11.43 6.81 6.38
C VAL A 22 -11.25 7.31 7.81
N SER A 23 -10.03 7.69 8.15
CA SER A 23 -9.64 8.25 9.44
C SER A 23 -8.41 9.13 9.28
N ASP A 24 -8.36 10.23 10.03
CA ASP A 24 -7.17 11.07 10.12
C ASP A 24 -6.10 10.44 11.04
N ASP A 25 -6.40 9.33 11.71
CA ASP A 25 -5.46 8.61 12.56
C ASP A 25 -4.70 7.50 11.81
N TRP A 26 -3.47 7.24 12.26
CA TRP A 26 -2.71 6.07 11.84
C TRP A 26 -3.27 4.81 12.52
N VAL A 27 -3.51 3.77 11.71
CA VAL A 27 -3.95 2.45 12.16
C VAL A 27 -2.80 1.46 11.96
N THR A 28 -2.32 0.88 13.06
CA THR A 28 -1.30 -0.18 13.06
C THR A 28 -1.94 -1.52 12.70
N LEU A 29 -1.30 -2.25 11.78
CA LEU A 29 -1.74 -3.60 11.40
C LEU A 29 -1.42 -4.61 12.50
N SER A 30 -2.14 -5.74 12.49
CA SER A 30 -1.78 -6.89 13.30
C SER A 30 -0.41 -7.45 12.86
N ASP A 31 0.29 -8.17 13.75
CA ASP A 31 1.55 -8.82 13.37
C ASP A 31 1.34 -9.82 12.22
N GLU A 32 0.18 -10.48 12.14
CA GLU A 32 -0.16 -11.41 11.05
C GLU A 32 -0.26 -10.68 9.71
N ASP A 33 -1.08 -9.62 9.64
CA ASP A 33 -1.28 -8.84 8.41
C ASP A 33 0.01 -8.12 7.99
N ARG A 34 0.79 -7.61 8.95
CA ARG A 34 2.10 -7.01 8.69
C ARG A 34 3.06 -8.05 8.11
N ASN A 35 3.16 -9.24 8.70
CA ASN A 35 4.05 -10.29 8.19
C ASN A 35 3.66 -10.77 6.79
N LEU A 36 2.36 -10.73 6.44
CA LEU A 36 1.87 -11.06 5.11
C LEU A 36 2.14 -9.94 4.10
N THR A 37 1.85 -8.69 4.48
CA THR A 37 1.82 -7.57 3.54
C THR A 37 3.10 -6.75 3.48
N GLY A 38 3.88 -6.73 4.56
CA GLY A 38 4.97 -5.77 4.77
C GLY A 38 4.50 -4.37 5.16
N ILE A 39 3.21 -4.14 5.34
CA ILE A 39 2.66 -2.86 5.77
C ILE A 39 2.61 -2.84 7.30
N ILE A 40 3.25 -1.85 7.91
CA ILE A 40 3.29 -1.68 9.37
C ILE A 40 2.01 -0.99 9.85
N LYS A 41 1.62 0.08 9.17
CA LYS A 41 0.44 0.90 9.49
C LYS A 41 -0.01 1.66 8.25
N TYR A 42 -1.26 2.12 8.27
CA TYR A 42 -1.83 2.96 7.23
C TYR A 42 -2.57 4.17 7.82
N GLN A 43 -2.80 5.17 6.98
CA GLN A 43 -3.70 6.29 7.24
C GLN A 43 -4.49 6.56 5.96
N LEU A 44 -5.82 6.59 6.06
CA LEU A 44 -6.70 6.90 4.94
C LEU A 44 -7.46 8.18 5.23
N ALA A 45 -6.94 9.31 4.76
CA ALA A 45 -7.47 10.62 5.08
C ALA A 45 -8.19 11.25 3.88
N ARG A 46 -9.18 12.10 4.17
CA ARG A 46 -9.73 13.02 3.16
C ARG A 46 -8.66 14.04 2.80
N ASN A 47 -8.46 14.26 1.51
CA ASN A 47 -7.61 15.36 1.07
C ASN A 47 -8.28 16.67 1.47
N THR A 48 -7.60 17.54 2.21
CA THR A 48 -8.15 18.83 2.69
C THR A 48 -7.70 20.04 1.87
N ALA A 49 -6.88 19.85 0.83
CA ALA A 49 -6.31 20.94 0.02
C ALA A 49 -7.38 21.86 -0.60
N PHE A 50 -7.06 23.12 -0.87
CA PHE A 50 -8.03 24.07 -1.46
C PHE A 50 -8.40 23.72 -2.91
N ILE A 51 -7.42 23.26 -3.70
CA ILE A 51 -7.63 22.74 -5.06
C ILE A 51 -7.42 21.22 -4.99
N ARG A 52 -8.51 20.45 -5.09
CA ARG A 52 -8.48 18.98 -4.95
C ARG A 52 -8.69 18.32 -6.31
N LEU A 53 -7.64 17.72 -6.84
CA LEU A 53 -7.74 16.79 -7.96
C LEU A 53 -8.13 15.38 -7.52
N TYR A 54 -8.02 15.07 -6.22
CA TYR A 54 -8.32 13.77 -5.62
C TYR A 54 -8.98 13.97 -4.25
N ASP A 55 -9.87 13.07 -3.87
CA ASP A 55 -10.70 13.20 -2.68
C ASP A 55 -10.05 12.57 -1.44
N TYR A 56 -9.21 11.54 -1.64
CA TYR A 56 -8.59 10.77 -0.56
C TYR A 56 -7.09 10.57 -0.81
N THR A 57 -6.36 10.40 0.29
CA THR A 57 -4.96 9.98 0.28
C THR A 57 -4.82 8.77 1.20
N LEU A 58 -4.40 7.64 0.64
CA LEU A 58 -3.96 6.48 1.41
C LEU A 58 -2.45 6.57 1.57
N THR A 59 -1.98 6.67 2.81
CA THR A 59 -0.56 6.58 3.15
C THR A 59 -0.31 5.26 3.89
N ILE A 60 0.74 4.55 3.53
CA ILE A 60 1.21 3.34 4.23
C ILE A 60 2.65 3.54 4.70
N GLU A 61 3.03 2.87 5.79
CA GLU A 61 4.44 2.66 6.15
C GLU A 61 4.81 1.20 5.82
N SER A 62 5.76 0.99 4.91
CA SER A 62 6.18 -0.32 4.40
C SER A 62 7.57 -0.71 4.92
N GLU A 63 7.74 -1.98 5.30
CA GLU A 63 9.05 -2.59 5.61
C GLU A 63 9.63 -3.40 4.44
N PHE A 64 8.93 -3.46 3.31
CA PHE A 64 9.42 -4.01 2.06
C PHE A 64 9.84 -2.91 1.08
N GLU A 65 10.93 -3.17 0.35
CA GLU A 65 11.39 -2.35 -0.77
C GLU A 65 11.12 -3.07 -2.09
N ASN A 66 11.01 -2.30 -3.18
CA ASN A 66 10.71 -2.80 -4.53
C ASN A 66 9.45 -3.68 -4.55
N TYR A 67 8.38 -3.15 -4.00
CA TYR A 67 7.10 -3.86 -3.89
C TYR A 67 5.97 -3.04 -4.50
N ASP A 68 5.14 -3.68 -5.32
CA ASP A 68 3.97 -3.08 -5.96
C ASP A 68 2.72 -3.47 -5.18
N TYR A 69 2.11 -2.50 -4.53
CA TYR A 69 0.82 -2.65 -3.87
C TYR A 69 -0.31 -2.24 -4.80
N GLN A 70 -1.45 -2.91 -4.66
CA GLN A 70 -2.72 -2.52 -5.23
C GLN A 70 -3.76 -2.42 -4.11
N PHE A 71 -4.55 -1.37 -4.15
CA PHE A 71 -5.62 -1.11 -3.18
C PHE A 71 -6.94 -1.00 -3.94
N THR A 72 -7.89 -1.87 -3.61
CA THR A 72 -9.25 -1.84 -4.17
C THR A 72 -10.19 -1.22 -3.16
N ASP A 73 -10.95 -0.21 -3.56
CA ASP A 73 -11.94 0.47 -2.72
C ASP A 73 -13.31 -0.25 -2.72
N GLY A 74 -14.38 0.43 -2.29
CA GLY A 74 -15.74 -0.11 -2.33
C GLY A 74 -16.43 -0.01 -3.70
N GLU A 75 -15.81 0.61 -4.70
CA GLU A 75 -16.35 0.87 -6.04
C GLU A 75 -15.68 0.01 -7.12
N PRO A 76 -15.34 -1.24 -6.78
CA PRO A 76 -14.32 -2.04 -7.46
C PRO A 76 -13.11 -1.36 -8.12
N ASP A 77 -12.79 -0.11 -7.79
CA ASP A 77 -11.70 0.64 -8.40
C ASP A 77 -10.39 0.29 -7.71
N THR A 78 -9.31 0.16 -8.49
CA THR A 78 -8.00 -0.29 -7.98
C THR A 78 -6.90 0.72 -8.28
N TYR A 79 -6.10 1.04 -7.27
CA TYR A 79 -5.03 2.03 -7.33
C TYR A 79 -3.68 1.40 -7.00
N GLY A 80 -2.68 1.67 -7.84
CA GLY A 80 -1.32 1.14 -7.68
C GLY A 80 -0.43 2.07 -6.85
N LEU A 81 0.40 1.47 -6.00
CA LEU A 81 1.41 2.16 -5.21
C LEU A 81 2.72 1.37 -5.20
N ASN A 82 3.77 1.97 -5.76
CA ASN A 82 5.09 1.36 -5.83
C ASN A 82 5.95 1.81 -4.63
N ALA A 83 6.28 0.88 -3.74
CA ALA A 83 7.16 1.10 -2.59
C ALA A 83 8.62 0.83 -2.98
N LYS A 84 9.32 1.84 -3.50
CA LYS A 84 10.73 1.72 -3.97
C LYS A 84 11.76 1.61 -2.85
N PHE A 85 11.42 2.10 -1.67
CA PHE A 85 12.31 2.24 -0.51
C PHE A 85 11.49 1.96 0.75
N LEU A 86 12.14 1.78 1.91
CA LEU A 86 11.44 1.57 3.18
C LEU A 86 10.73 2.83 3.67
N GLY A 87 9.59 2.68 4.34
CA GLY A 87 8.90 3.76 5.02
C GLY A 87 7.63 4.22 4.31
N ASN A 88 7.40 5.53 4.27
CA ASN A 88 6.09 6.08 3.90
C ASN A 88 5.89 6.20 2.39
N HIS A 89 4.75 5.70 1.91
CA HIS A 89 4.30 5.82 0.53
C HIS A 89 2.84 6.25 0.51
N ALA A 90 2.45 7.02 -0.50
CA ALA A 90 1.07 7.50 -0.61
C ALA A 90 0.53 7.37 -2.03
N VAL A 91 -0.75 7.03 -2.12
CA VAL A 91 -1.55 7.09 -3.34
C VAL A 91 -2.76 7.99 -3.12
N GLN A 92 -3.06 8.82 -4.11
CA GLN A 92 -4.22 9.70 -4.10
C GLN A 92 -5.26 9.19 -5.10
N TYR A 93 -6.54 9.25 -4.73
CA TYR A 93 -7.61 8.72 -5.57
C TYR A 93 -8.95 9.42 -5.32
N LYS A 94 -9.91 9.15 -6.22
CA LYS A 94 -11.31 9.58 -6.12
C LYS A 94 -12.19 8.35 -5.96
N SER A 95 -13.19 8.44 -5.10
CA SER A 95 -14.12 7.35 -4.81
C SER A 95 -15.35 7.87 -4.07
N GLU A 96 -16.56 7.40 -4.41
CA GLU A 96 -17.77 7.65 -3.62
C GLU A 96 -17.85 6.68 -2.42
N SER A 97 -17.15 5.53 -2.46
CA SER A 97 -17.03 4.57 -1.36
C SER A 97 -15.55 4.27 -1.02
N PRO A 98 -14.87 5.21 -0.34
CA PRO A 98 -13.40 5.23 -0.22
C PRO A 98 -12.80 4.17 0.71
N SER A 99 -13.61 3.36 1.39
CA SER A 99 -13.04 2.32 2.24
C SER A 99 -12.27 1.31 1.40
N ILE A 100 -11.03 1.00 1.77
CA ILE A 100 -10.29 -0.08 1.10
C ILE A 100 -10.88 -1.42 1.54
N ARG A 101 -11.15 -2.27 0.55
CA ARG A 101 -11.75 -3.60 0.69
C ARG A 101 -10.77 -4.72 0.40
N LYS A 102 -9.78 -4.47 -0.45
CA LYS A 102 -8.73 -5.45 -0.77
C LYS A 102 -7.38 -4.76 -0.88
N VAL A 103 -6.36 -5.43 -0.36
CA VAL A 103 -4.96 -5.10 -0.60
C VAL A 103 -4.33 -6.30 -1.28
N SER A 104 -3.64 -6.08 -2.39
CA SER A 104 -2.79 -7.08 -3.00
C SER A 104 -1.41 -6.52 -3.27
N GLY A 105 -0.48 -7.42 -3.50
CA GLY A 105 0.93 -7.08 -3.51
C GLY A 105 1.75 -8.05 -4.31
N ALA A 106 2.81 -7.56 -4.96
CA ALA A 106 3.84 -8.41 -5.54
C ALA A 106 5.22 -7.73 -5.55
N ILE A 107 6.29 -8.52 -5.59
CA ILE A 107 7.65 -7.99 -5.77
C ILE A 107 7.72 -7.28 -7.13
N SER A 108 8.12 -6.01 -7.13
CA SER A 108 8.41 -5.27 -8.36
C SER A 108 9.58 -5.94 -9.08
N PRO A 109 9.44 -6.33 -10.36
CA PRO A 109 10.59 -6.82 -11.12
C PRO A 109 11.68 -5.73 -11.14
N PRO A 110 12.97 -6.12 -11.06
CA PRO A 110 14.05 -5.14 -11.16
C PRO A 110 13.89 -4.39 -12.48
N THR A 111 13.85 -3.07 -12.41
CA THR A 111 13.81 -2.21 -13.60
C THR A 111 15.04 -2.55 -14.45
N GLN A 112 14.85 -3.25 -15.57
CA GLN A 112 15.94 -3.47 -16.51
C GLN A 112 16.26 -2.12 -17.14
N HIS A 113 17.35 -1.49 -16.70
CA HIS A 113 17.98 -0.45 -17.48
C HIS A 113 18.55 -1.12 -18.74
N TYR A 114 17.85 -0.98 -19.87
CA TYR A 114 18.47 -1.17 -21.17
C TYR A 114 19.51 -0.05 -21.32
N GLY A 115 20.78 -0.43 -21.17
CA GLY A 115 21.94 0.37 -21.58
C GLY A 115 22.33 0.10 -23.01
#